data_AF-A0AAN8KGN9-F1
#
_entry.id   AF-A0AAN8KGN9-F1
#
_cell.length_a   1.000
_cell.length_b   1.000
_cell.length_c   1.000
_cell.angle_alpha   90.00
_cell.angle_beta   90.00
_cell.angle_gamma   90.00
#
_symmetry.space_group_name_H-M   'P 1'
#
loop_
_entity.id
_entity.type
_entity.pdbx_description
1 polymer ?
#
loop_
_entity_poly.entity_id
_entity_poly.type
_entity_poly.pdbx_seq_one_letter_code
_entity_poly.pdbx_strand_id
1 'polypeptide(L)'
;MLHIVLVLLVLLHQTNGHGRLTDPPSRASMFRFGYDTPPDFDDNQGFCGGRDRQKANNEQCGVCGDPWDAAVKPHEAGGIKQNEYVETFIHFI
;
A
#
# COMPACT_ATOMS: atom_id res chain seq x y z
N MET A 1 -31.82 14.67 -25.57
CA MET A 1 -30.49 15.17 -25.18
C MET A 1 -30.26 15.07 -23.67
N LEU A 2 -31.04 15.76 -22.82
CA LEU A 2 -30.89 15.72 -21.35
C LEU A 2 -30.96 14.30 -20.73
N HIS A 3 -31.93 13.48 -21.14
CA HIS A 3 -32.10 12.11 -20.63
C HIS A 3 -30.91 11.19 -20.95
N ILE A 4 -30.27 11.40 -22.11
CA ILE A 4 -29.08 10.62 -22.52
C ILE A 4 -27.89 10.99 -21.63
N VAL A 5 -27.72 12.28 -21.34
CA VAL A 5 -26.66 12.77 -20.43
C VAL A 5 -26.86 12.21 -19.02
N LEU A 6 -28.09 12.20 -18.50
CA LEU A 6 -28.40 11.62 -17.19
C LEU A 6 -28.09 10.12 -17.13
N VAL A 7 -28.46 9.35 -18.16
CA VAL A 7 -28.14 7.91 -18.24
C VAL A 7 -26.62 7.69 -18.27
N LEU A 8 -25.87 8.46 -19.05
CA LEU A 8 -24.40 8.35 -19.11
C LEU A 8 -23.74 8.66 -17.77
N LEU A 9 -24.26 9.60 -16.99
CA LEU A 9 -23.73 9.95 -15.68
C LEU A 9 -23.95 8.84 -14.63
N VAL A 10 -25.07 8.11 -14.70
CA VAL A 10 -25.34 6.97 -13.80
C VAL A 10 -24.47 5.75 -14.13
N LEU A 11 -24.00 5.65 -15.39
CA LEU A 11 -23.08 4.60 -15.81
C LEU A 11 -21.63 4.84 -15.36
N LEU A 12 -21.30 6.01 -14.79
CA LEU A 12 -20.01 6.25 -14.15
C LEU A 12 -19.92 5.43 -12.86
N HIS A 13 -19.41 4.20 -13.00
CA HIS A 13 -19.17 3.31 -11.87
C HIS A 13 -18.15 3.88 -10.89
N GLN A 14 -18.43 3.77 -9.59
CA GLN A 14 -17.46 4.10 -8.54
C GLN A 14 -16.42 2.97 -8.47
N THR A 15 -15.15 3.28 -8.72
CA THR A 15 -14.06 2.31 -8.58
C THR A 15 -13.46 2.36 -7.18
N ASN A 16 -13.31 1.21 -6.52
CA ASN A 16 -12.50 1.10 -5.30
C ASN A 16 -11.04 0.85 -5.69
N GLY A 17 -10.26 1.93 -5.78
CA GLY A 17 -8.84 1.86 -6.10
C GLY A 17 -7.99 1.48 -4.88
N HIS A 18 -7.02 0.60 -5.09
CA HIS A 18 -5.91 0.34 -4.17
C HIS A 18 -4.61 0.75 -4.84
N GLY A 19 -3.61 1.15 -4.05
CA GLY A 19 -2.38 1.73 -4.56
C GLY A 19 -1.15 1.14 -3.89
N ARG A 20 -0.04 1.17 -4.61
CA ARG A 20 1.30 0.81 -4.12
C ARG A 20 2.31 1.81 -4.67
N LEU A 21 3.40 2.01 -3.94
CA LEU A 21 4.55 2.78 -4.43
C LEU A 21 5.43 1.85 -5.27
N THR A 22 5.65 2.18 -6.54
CA THR A 22 6.44 1.37 -7.47
C THR A 22 7.81 1.95 -7.81
N ASP A 23 8.02 3.25 -7.57
CA ASP A 23 9.28 3.93 -7.88
C ASP A 23 9.60 4.98 -6.78
N PRO A 24 10.60 4.74 -5.90
CA PRO A 24 11.25 3.44 -5.71
C PRO A 24 10.23 2.40 -5.19
N PRO A 25 10.34 1.10 -5.52
CA PRO A 25 9.36 0.11 -5.11
C PRO A 25 9.26 0.04 -3.58
N SER A 26 8.03 0.08 -3.05
CA SER A 26 7.79 -0.16 -1.62
C SER A 26 8.31 -1.54 -1.23
N ARG A 27 8.64 -1.73 0.04
CA ARG A 27 9.08 -3.03 0.57
C ARG A 27 8.09 -4.17 0.28
N ALA A 28 6.80 -3.87 0.28
CA ALA A 28 5.75 -4.81 -0.13
C ALA A 28 5.80 -5.15 -1.64
N SER A 29 6.24 -4.23 -2.49
CA SER A 29 6.24 -4.38 -3.96
C SER A 29 7.55 -4.91 -4.53
N MET A 30 8.64 -4.96 -3.76
CA MET A 30 10.00 -5.26 -4.24
C MET A 30 10.09 -6.57 -5.03
N PHE A 31 9.38 -7.62 -4.61
CA PHE A 31 9.39 -8.92 -5.30
C PHE A 31 8.93 -8.82 -6.77
N ARG A 32 8.12 -7.79 -7.12
CA ARG A 32 7.68 -7.56 -8.49
C ARG A 32 8.77 -7.00 -9.40
N PHE A 33 9.83 -6.45 -8.81
CA PHE A 33 10.94 -5.78 -9.50
C PHE A 33 12.24 -6.59 -9.45
N GLY A 34 12.16 -7.87 -9.10
CA GLY A 34 13.31 -8.80 -9.16
C GLY A 34 14.20 -8.81 -7.92
N TYR A 35 13.81 -8.09 -6.85
CA TYR A 35 14.47 -8.22 -5.56
C TYR A 35 14.16 -9.57 -4.93
N ASP A 36 15.15 -10.15 -4.25
CA ASP A 36 15.00 -11.39 -3.49
C ASP A 36 14.26 -11.10 -2.18
N THR A 37 12.96 -10.86 -2.24
CA THR A 37 12.08 -10.64 -1.07
C THR A 37 10.89 -11.59 -1.15
N PRO A 38 10.35 -12.06 -0.01
CA PRO A 38 9.15 -12.89 -0.01
C PRO A 38 8.00 -12.23 -0.80
N PRO A 39 7.35 -12.94 -1.74
CA PRO A 39 6.27 -12.37 -2.53
C PRO A 39 5.09 -11.89 -1.68
N ASP A 40 4.60 -10.68 -1.96
CA ASP A 40 3.40 -10.12 -1.36
C ASP A 40 2.37 -9.73 -2.42
N PHE A 41 1.43 -10.61 -2.74
CA PHE A 41 0.43 -10.32 -3.77
C PHE A 41 -0.58 -9.23 -3.36
N ASP A 42 -0.63 -8.89 -2.07
CA ASP A 42 -1.45 -7.82 -1.49
C ASP A 42 -0.62 -6.53 -1.26
N ASP A 43 0.44 -6.33 -2.04
CA ASP A 43 1.37 -5.19 -1.96
C ASP A 43 0.73 -3.81 -2.17
N ASN A 44 -0.53 -3.77 -2.60
CA ASN A 44 -1.37 -2.59 -2.73
C ASN A 44 -2.28 -2.35 -1.50
N GLN A 45 -2.17 -3.15 -0.45
CA GLN A 45 -2.99 -3.07 0.76
C GLN A 45 -2.24 -2.47 1.96
N GLY A 46 -1.36 -1.49 1.73
CA GLY A 46 -0.67 -0.71 2.77
C GLY A 46 -1.57 0.32 3.49
N PHE A 47 -2.77 -0.09 3.90
CA PHE A 47 -3.87 0.72 4.43
C PHE A 47 -4.06 0.63 5.96
N CYS A 48 -2.98 0.43 6.71
CA CYS A 48 -2.98 0.41 8.18
C CYS A 48 -3.86 -0.70 8.80
N GLY A 49 -4.16 -1.76 8.04
CA GLY A 49 -5.09 -2.82 8.44
C GLY A 49 -6.58 -2.50 8.26
N GLY A 50 -6.90 -1.44 7.53
CA GLY A 50 -8.27 -1.03 7.22
C GLY A 50 -8.78 0.11 8.11
N ARG A 51 -9.76 0.86 7.59
CA ARG A 51 -10.30 2.08 8.20
C ARG A 51 -10.79 1.89 9.64
N ASP A 52 -11.52 0.81 9.90
CA ASP A 52 -12.10 0.58 11.23
C ASP A 52 -11.02 0.28 12.27
N ARG A 53 -10.00 -0.50 11.90
CA ARG A 53 -8.84 -0.77 12.74
C ARG A 53 -7.99 0.48 12.97
N GLN A 54 -7.77 1.28 11.92
CA GLN A 54 -7.06 2.55 12.05
C GLN A 54 -7.78 3.50 13.02
N LYS A 55 -9.10 3.60 12.95
CA LYS A 55 -9.90 4.40 13.90
C LYS A 55 -9.79 3.87 15.33
N ALA A 56 -9.82 2.55 15.51
CA ALA A 56 -9.62 1.93 16.82
C ALA A 56 -8.20 2.19 17.38
N ASN A 57 -7.23 2.43 16.50
CA ASN A 57 -5.85 2.80 16.84
C ASN A 57 -5.64 4.31 17.00
N ASN A 58 -6.68 5.10 17.26
CA ASN A 58 -6.61 6.57 17.34
C ASN A 58 -5.98 7.20 16.08
N GLU A 59 -6.40 6.71 14.91
CA GLU A 59 -5.92 7.13 13.59
C GLU A 59 -4.45 6.80 13.28
N GLN A 60 -3.74 6.12 14.19
CA GLN A 60 -2.34 5.74 14.03
C GLN A 60 -2.15 4.64 12.98
N CYS A 61 -0.99 4.67 12.34
CA CYS A 61 -0.56 3.73 11.31
C CYS A 61 0.92 3.40 11.47
N GLY A 62 1.33 2.16 11.15
CA GLY A 62 2.74 1.82 11.05
C GLY A 62 3.43 2.61 9.94
N VAL A 63 4.74 2.86 10.08
CA VAL A 63 5.45 3.78 9.18
C VAL A 63 5.54 3.27 7.74
N CYS A 64 5.34 1.96 7.55
CA CYS A 64 5.32 1.30 6.24
C CYS A 64 3.91 0.85 5.81
N GLY A 65 2.84 1.38 6.41
CA GLY A 65 1.45 1.06 6.03
C GLY A 65 0.85 -0.17 6.73
N ASP A 66 1.60 -0.78 7.66
CA ASP A 66 1.13 -1.87 8.52
C ASP A 66 0.19 -1.37 9.63
N PRO A 67 -0.64 -2.23 10.24
CA PRO A 67 -1.45 -1.83 11.38
C PRO A 67 -0.59 -1.38 12.57
N TRP A 68 -0.95 -0.25 13.18
CA TRP A 68 -0.21 0.34 14.30
C TRP A 68 -0.05 -0.61 15.50
N ASP A 69 -1.09 -1.38 15.81
CA ASP A 69 -1.15 -2.34 16.90
C ASP A 69 -0.61 -3.75 16.54
N ALA A 70 -0.15 -3.96 15.30
CA ALA A 70 0.39 -5.26 14.89
C ALA A 70 1.67 -5.59 15.66
N ALA A 71 1.71 -6.78 16.28
CA ALA A 71 2.85 -7.28 17.04
C ALA A 71 4.12 -7.44 16.18
N VAL A 72 3.94 -7.82 14.91
CA VAL A 72 4.97 -7.81 13.87
C VAL A 72 4.45 -6.94 12.74
N LYS A 73 5.26 -6.00 12.27
CA LYS A 73 4.98 -5.13 11.13
C LYS A 73 5.78 -5.64 9.93
N PRO A 74 5.19 -6.45 9.05
CA PRO A 74 5.94 -7.21 8.04
C PRO A 74 6.77 -6.33 7.11
N HIS A 75 6.37 -5.07 6.91
CA HIS A 75 7.02 -4.13 6.03
C HIS A 75 7.92 -3.14 6.75
N GLU A 76 8.12 -3.24 8.07
CA GLU A 76 9.11 -2.46 8.84
C GLU A 76 10.41 -3.23 9.10
N ALA A 77 11.51 -2.51 9.37
CA ALA A 77 12.87 -3.05 9.52
C ALA A 77 12.90 -4.31 10.40
N GLY A 78 13.31 -5.46 9.83
CA GLY A 78 13.33 -6.75 10.53
C GLY A 78 12.01 -7.54 10.48
N GLY A 79 11.02 -7.07 9.72
CA GLY A 79 9.77 -7.76 9.44
C GLY A 79 9.92 -8.93 8.45
N ILE A 80 8.96 -9.85 8.48
CA ILE A 80 9.00 -11.12 7.73
C ILE A 80 8.96 -10.92 6.21
N LYS A 81 8.42 -9.79 5.72
CA LYS A 81 8.37 -9.45 4.29
C LYS A 81 9.54 -8.54 3.89
N GLN A 82 10.59 -8.48 4.69
CA GLN A 82 11.77 -7.72 4.37
C GLN A 82 12.99 -8.59 4.20
N ASN A 83 13.80 -8.19 3.23
CA ASN A 83 15.24 -8.25 3.32
C ASN A 83 15.77 -6.81 3.39
N GLU A 84 16.99 -6.61 3.90
CA GLU A 84 17.62 -5.29 4.06
C GLU A 84 18.07 -4.71 2.70
N TYR A 85 17.13 -4.51 1.78
CA TYR A 85 17.37 -3.84 0.52
C TYR A 85 16.93 -2.39 0.68
N VAL A 86 17.89 -1.55 1.02
CA VAL A 86 17.77 -0.11 0.79
C VAL A 86 18.10 0.07 -0.67
N GLU A 87 17.12 0.41 -1.52
CA GLU A 87 17.48 1.09 -2.77
C GLU A 87 18.32 2.28 -2.31
N THR A 88 19.62 2.20 -2.59
CA THR A 88 20.55 3.24 -2.19
C THR A 88 20.01 4.48 -2.85
N PHE A 89 19.39 5.36 -2.07
CA PHE A 89 19.06 6.70 -2.52
C PHE A 89 20.37 7.21 -3.10
N ILE A 90 20.47 7.29 -4.43
CA ILE A 90 21.32 8.27 -5.04
C ILE A 90 20.70 9.57 -4.55
N HIS A 91 21.26 10.03 -3.44
CA HIS A 91 21.07 11.32 -2.86
C HIS A 91 21.45 12.28 -3.99
N PHE A 92 20.46 12.76 -4.75
CA PHE A 92 20.63 13.97 -5.53
C PHE A 92 20.60 15.13 -4.53
N ILE A 93 21.69 15.29 -3.78
CA ILE A 93 22.15 16.57 -3.26
C ILE A 93 23.65 16.64 -3.56
#